data_AF-A0A7C6MEJ6-F1
#
_entry.id   AF-A0A7C6MEJ6-F1
#
_cell.length_a   1.000
_cell.length_b   1.000
_cell.length_c   1.000
_cell.angle_alpha   90.00
_cell.angle_beta   90.00
_cell.angle_gamma   90.00
#
_symmetry.space_group_name_H-M   'P 1'
#
loop_
_entity.id
_entity.type
_entity.pdbx_description
1 polymer ?
#
loop_
_entity_poly.entity_id
_entity_poly.type
_entity_poly.pdbx_seq_one_letter_code
_entity_poly.pdbx_strand_id
1 'polypeptide(L)'
;MKNIYGYVVKTGKKLRETHPLIQGAAFLVCFVSLALLFFVLVFSPQKQRHLFLFPNSLGKVRTESRYLARAQNQSQRLQLFVGELLLGPLTPGYSPLFPEMVSTVHCFVRGKDAYITLTSDPIAFLGKNPPPDRAFEIFKKNVFTNFRNLDTIYMYIDGIEVYPSNLDVGAGQPE
;
A
#
# COMPACT_ATOMS: atom_id res chain seq x y z
N MET A 1 -52.93 56.31 9.85
CA MET A 1 -51.76 56.16 10.74
C MET A 1 -51.59 54.75 11.36
N LYS A 2 -52.66 54.03 11.74
CA LYS A 2 -52.56 52.65 12.31
C LYS A 2 -51.87 51.60 11.41
N ASN A 3 -52.02 51.69 10.08
CA ASN A 3 -51.45 50.68 9.15
C ASN A 3 -49.92 50.73 9.02
N ILE A 4 -49.30 51.90 9.12
CA ILE A 4 -47.84 52.05 8.97
C ILE A 4 -47.13 51.52 10.22
N TYR A 5 -47.68 51.82 11.40
CA TYR A 5 -47.13 51.34 12.68
C TYR A 5 -47.15 49.82 12.79
N GLY A 6 -48.25 49.17 12.36
CA GLY A 6 -48.34 47.71 12.32
C GLY A 6 -47.32 47.07 11.37
N TYR A 7 -47.04 47.70 10.23
CA TYR A 7 -46.05 47.21 9.26
C TYR A 7 -44.62 47.32 9.80
N VAL A 8 -44.27 48.43 10.46
CA VAL A 8 -42.95 48.64 11.07
C VAL A 8 -42.70 47.67 12.21
N VAL A 9 -43.69 47.45 13.09
CA VAL A 9 -43.58 46.47 14.19
C VAL A 9 -43.45 45.05 13.65
N LYS A 10 -44.22 44.69 12.61
CA LYS A 10 -44.15 43.36 11.99
C LYS A 10 -42.81 43.13 11.29
N THR A 11 -42.25 44.15 10.64
CA THR A 11 -40.95 44.10 9.96
C THR A 11 -39.80 44.01 10.96
N GLY A 12 -39.84 44.80 12.04
CA GLY A 12 -38.84 44.76 13.12
C GLY A 12 -38.83 43.42 13.86
N LYS A 13 -40.01 42.82 14.10
CA LYS A 13 -40.12 41.48 14.71
C LYS A 13 -39.56 40.40 13.78
N LYS A 14 -39.85 40.47 12.47
CA LYS A 14 -39.34 39.55 11.46
C LYS A 14 -37.82 39.63 11.31
N LEU A 15 -37.23 40.84 11.37
CA LEU A 15 -35.78 41.04 11.35
C LEU A 15 -35.08 40.47 12.60
N ARG A 16 -35.72 40.63 13.77
CA ARG A 16 -35.20 40.10 15.05
C ARG A 16 -35.28 38.58 15.13
N GLU A 17 -36.23 37.96 14.43
CA GLU A 17 -36.38 36.51 14.33
C GLU A 17 -35.49 35.89 13.23
N THR A 18 -35.23 36.58 12.13
CA THR A 18 -34.31 36.09 11.07
C THR A 18 -32.84 36.14 11.49
N HIS A 19 -32.43 37.12 12.30
CA HIS A 19 -31.05 37.23 12.79
C HIS A 19 -30.55 35.98 13.57
N PRO A 20 -31.26 35.48 14.60
CA PRO A 20 -30.85 34.28 15.33
C PRO A 20 -30.97 33.00 14.50
N LEU A 21 -31.94 32.93 13.57
CA LEU A 21 -32.06 31.79 12.65
C LEU A 21 -30.89 31.72 11.68
N ILE A 22 -30.47 32.84 11.10
CA ILE A 22 -29.30 32.92 10.20
C ILE A 22 -28.02 32.62 10.98
N GLN A 23 -27.87 33.16 12.19
CA GLN A 23 -26.74 32.85 13.07
C GLN A 23 -26.69 31.36 13.44
N GLY A 24 -27.84 30.76 13.77
CA GLY A 24 -27.96 29.33 14.07
C GLY A 24 -27.62 28.45 12.86
N ALA A 25 -28.12 28.80 11.67
CA ALA A 25 -27.80 28.10 10.44
C ALA A 25 -26.30 28.20 10.10
N ALA A 26 -25.70 29.39 10.24
CA ALA A 26 -24.26 29.58 10.02
C ALA A 26 -23.41 28.77 11.02
N PHE A 27 -23.81 28.74 12.30
CA PHE A 27 -23.13 27.93 13.31
C PHE A 27 -23.23 26.43 13.00
N LEU A 28 -24.41 25.96 12.59
CA LEU A 28 -24.62 24.55 12.23
C LEU A 28 -23.78 24.16 11.01
N VAL A 29 -23.70 25.01 9.99
CA VAL A 29 -22.85 24.78 8.81
C VAL A 29 -21.37 24.71 9.21
N CYS A 30 -20.89 25.64 10.05
CA CYS A 30 -19.53 25.60 10.59
C CYS A 30 -19.26 24.34 11.42
N PHE A 31 -20.22 23.93 12.26
CA PHE A 31 -20.07 22.74 13.09
C PHE A 31 -19.99 21.47 12.24
N VAL A 32 -20.86 21.34 11.24
CA VAL A 32 -20.85 20.20 10.31
C VAL A 32 -19.57 20.17 9.48
N SER A 33 -19.09 21.31 8.99
CA SER A 33 -17.84 21.36 8.22
C SER A 33 -16.62 21.00 9.07
N LEU A 34 -16.56 21.47 10.32
CA LEU A 34 -15.50 21.08 11.27
C LEU A 34 -15.58 19.60 11.64
N ALA A 35 -16.77 19.06 11.88
CA ALA A 35 -16.96 17.65 12.17
C ALA A 35 -16.52 16.76 11.01
N LEU A 36 -16.85 17.14 9.76
CA LEU A 36 -16.43 16.43 8.57
C LEU A 36 -14.90 16.49 8.40
N LEU A 37 -14.29 17.66 8.61
CA LEU A 37 -12.85 17.83 8.53
C LEU A 37 -12.12 17.01 9.60
N PHE A 38 -12.63 17.00 10.83
CA PHE A 38 -12.12 16.15 11.91
C PHE A 38 -12.20 14.67 11.53
N PHE A 39 -13.34 14.23 10.98
CA PHE A 39 -13.52 12.85 10.54
C PHE A 39 -12.50 12.47 9.46
N VAL A 40 -12.31 13.31 8.43
CA VAL A 40 -11.33 13.04 7.37
C VAL A 40 -9.91 12.99 7.94
N LEU A 41 -9.54 13.86 8.87
CA LEU A 41 -8.19 13.88 9.43
C LEU A 41 -7.91 12.68 10.34
N VAL A 42 -8.85 12.29 11.20
CA VAL A 42 -8.68 11.19 12.15
C VAL A 42 -8.75 9.83 11.47
N PHE A 43 -9.66 9.68 10.51
CA PHE A 43 -9.88 8.41 9.80
C PHE A 43 -9.11 8.32 8.47
N SER A 44 -8.28 9.32 8.13
CA SER A 44 -7.40 9.22 6.97
C SER A 44 -6.45 8.03 7.15
N PRO A 45 -6.37 7.13 6.15
CA PRO A 45 -5.47 5.98 6.23
C PRO A 45 -4.04 6.50 6.34
N GLN A 46 -3.43 6.24 7.50
CA GLN A 46 -2.02 6.58 7.70
C GLN A 46 -1.20 5.89 6.61
N LYS A 47 -0.29 6.63 5.98
CA LYS A 47 0.57 6.09 4.94
C LYS A 47 1.99 5.90 5.46
N GLN A 48 2.62 4.80 5.08
CA GLN A 48 4.01 4.48 5.40
C GLN A 48 4.84 4.49 4.11
N ARG A 49 6.03 5.11 4.18
CA ARG A 49 6.96 5.13 3.06
C ARG A 49 7.70 3.80 2.92
N HIS A 50 7.78 3.29 1.69
CA HIS A 50 8.50 2.09 1.29
C HIS A 50 9.41 2.39 0.09
N LEU A 51 10.52 1.67 -0.01
CA LEU A 51 11.46 1.74 -1.12
C LEU A 51 11.31 0.52 -2.02
N PHE A 52 11.07 0.76 -3.29
CA PHE A 52 10.95 -0.27 -4.30
C PHE A 52 12.18 -0.24 -5.19
N LEU A 53 12.74 -1.40 -5.49
CA LEU A 53 13.90 -1.57 -6.34
C LEU A 53 13.44 -2.25 -7.62
N PHE A 54 13.61 -1.56 -8.74
CA PHE A 54 13.27 -2.06 -10.06
C PHE A 54 14.46 -1.94 -11.02
N PRO A 55 14.67 -2.90 -11.92
CA PRO A 55 15.61 -2.72 -13.03
C PRO A 55 15.08 -1.63 -13.97
N ASN A 56 15.99 -0.99 -14.69
CA ASN A 56 15.64 -0.18 -15.86
C ASN A 56 15.92 -0.97 -17.15
N SER A 57 15.62 -0.36 -18.30
CA SER A 57 15.89 -0.95 -19.63
C SER A 57 17.36 -1.35 -19.88
N LEU A 58 18.29 -0.81 -19.09
CA LEU A 58 19.72 -1.13 -19.15
C LEU A 58 20.15 -2.18 -18.11
N GLY A 59 19.21 -2.79 -17.40
CA GLY A 59 19.46 -3.78 -16.34
C GLY A 59 20.00 -3.18 -15.02
N LYS A 60 20.10 -1.85 -14.91
CA LYS A 60 20.55 -1.18 -13.67
C LYS A 60 19.39 -1.08 -12.69
N VAL A 61 19.63 -1.47 -11.43
CA VAL A 61 18.64 -1.36 -10.36
C VAL A 61 18.52 0.10 -9.93
N ARG A 62 17.28 0.60 -9.90
CA ARG A 62 16.91 1.94 -9.46
C ARG A 62 15.92 1.88 -8.30
N THR A 63 15.82 2.97 -7.55
CA THR A 63 14.95 3.06 -6.38
C THR A 63 13.78 3.96 -6.68
N GLU A 64 12.58 3.50 -6.35
CA GLU A 64 11.34 4.25 -6.36
C GLU A 64 10.79 4.33 -4.93
N SER A 65 10.22 5.47 -4.53
CA SER A 65 9.63 5.65 -3.20
C SER A 65 8.12 5.68 -3.33
N ARG A 66 7.41 4.82 -2.58
CA ARG A 66 5.93 4.83 -2.52
C ARG A 66 5.42 4.94 -1.10
N TYR A 67 4.19 5.43 -0.99
CA TYR A 67 3.46 5.52 0.27
C TYR A 67 2.33 4.50 0.25
N LEU A 68 2.45 3.45 1.05
CA LEU A 68 1.43 2.41 1.19
C LEU A 68 0.57 2.66 2.42
N ALA A 69 -0.64 2.08 2.46
CA ALA A 69 -1.44 2.10 3.66
C ALA A 69 -0.69 1.43 4.82
N ARG A 70 -0.76 2.03 6.01
CA ARG A 70 -0.17 1.47 7.22
C ARG A 70 -0.92 0.20 7.61
N ALA A 71 -0.21 -0.92 7.61
CA ALA A 71 -0.71 -2.20 8.08
C ALA A 71 -0.74 -2.29 9.62
N GLN A 72 -1.62 -3.15 10.14
CA GLN A 72 -1.76 -3.39 11.58
C GLN A 72 -0.68 -4.33 12.11
N ASN A 73 -0.22 -5.29 11.31
CA ASN A 73 0.79 -6.27 11.69
C ASN A 73 1.84 -6.49 10.57
N GLN A 74 2.92 -7.20 10.87
CA GLN A 74 4.02 -7.42 9.93
C GLN A 74 3.61 -8.24 8.71
N SER A 75 2.80 -9.29 8.88
CA SER A 75 2.33 -10.14 7.79
C SER A 75 1.50 -9.34 6.79
N GLN A 76 0.54 -8.54 7.26
CA GLN A 76 -0.25 -7.65 6.42
C GLN A 76 0.64 -6.60 5.73
N ARG A 77 1.65 -6.07 6.43
CA ARG A 77 2.61 -5.14 5.82
C ARG A 77 3.39 -5.79 4.69
N LEU A 78 3.85 -7.02 4.91
CA LEU A 78 4.58 -7.82 3.92
C LEU A 78 3.69 -8.12 2.71
N GLN A 79 2.46 -8.57 2.94
CA GLN A 79 1.50 -8.85 1.88
C GLN A 79 1.21 -7.62 1.02
N LEU A 80 0.92 -6.46 1.63
CA LEU A 80 0.72 -5.20 0.90
C LEU A 80 1.96 -4.80 0.09
N PHE A 81 3.13 -4.88 0.71
CA PHE A 81 4.39 -4.53 0.04
C PHE A 81 4.69 -5.43 -1.15
N VAL A 82 4.58 -6.76 -0.97
CA VAL A 82 4.86 -7.73 -2.04
C VAL A 82 3.83 -7.61 -3.15
N GLY A 83 2.54 -7.43 -2.83
CA GLY A 83 1.52 -7.18 -3.84
C GLY A 83 1.85 -5.98 -4.72
N GLU A 84 2.21 -4.85 -4.10
CA GLU A 84 2.63 -3.63 -4.81
C GLU A 84 3.92 -3.80 -5.62
N LEU A 85 4.85 -4.62 -5.13
CA LEU A 85 6.10 -4.92 -5.83
C LEU A 85 5.83 -5.69 -7.13
N LEU A 86 4.92 -6.67 -7.06
CA LEU A 86 4.56 -7.51 -8.20
C LEU A 86 3.73 -6.77 -9.25
N LEU A 87 2.97 -5.75 -8.85
CA LEU A 87 2.31 -4.83 -9.80
C LEU A 87 3.31 -4.05 -10.68
N GLY A 88 4.58 -3.99 -10.27
CA GLY A 88 5.65 -3.37 -11.05
C GLY A 88 5.85 -1.87 -10.78
N PRO A 89 6.75 -1.21 -11.53
CA PRO A 89 7.12 0.19 -11.34
C PRO A 89 6.03 1.18 -11.77
N LEU A 90 5.99 2.36 -11.14
CA LEU A 90 5.19 3.50 -11.61
C LEU A 90 6.07 4.51 -12.39
N THR A 91 7.38 4.50 -12.12
CA THR A 91 8.34 5.40 -12.75
C THR A 91 8.57 4.98 -14.22
N PRO A 92 8.41 5.89 -15.19
CA PRO A 92 8.72 5.62 -16.59
C PRO A 92 10.17 5.16 -16.78
N GLY A 93 10.35 4.13 -17.62
CA GLY A 93 11.67 3.57 -17.94
C GLY A 93 12.20 2.55 -16.93
N TYR A 94 11.46 2.27 -15.87
CA TYR A 94 11.70 1.10 -15.02
C TYR A 94 10.92 -0.09 -15.56
N SER A 95 11.41 -1.29 -15.28
CA SER A 95 10.84 -2.55 -15.76
C SER A 95 10.34 -3.39 -14.58
N PRO A 96 9.26 -4.15 -14.75
CA PRO A 96 8.80 -5.10 -13.74
C PRO A 96 9.87 -6.18 -13.48
N LEU A 97 9.78 -6.84 -12.32
CA LEU A 97 10.70 -7.93 -11.98
C LEU A 97 10.44 -9.18 -12.84
N PHE A 98 9.18 -9.45 -13.13
CA PHE A 98 8.72 -10.62 -13.87
C PHE A 98 8.03 -10.19 -15.17
N PRO A 99 8.17 -10.94 -16.27
CA PRO A 99 7.60 -10.61 -17.57
C PRO A 99 6.07 -10.66 -17.60
N GLU A 100 5.45 -11.53 -16.80
CA GLU A 100 4.00 -11.67 -16.73
C GLU A 100 3.46 -11.27 -15.35
N MET A 101 2.14 -11.19 -15.25
CA MET A 101 1.47 -10.82 -14.00
C MET A 101 1.61 -11.96 -12.99
N VAL A 102 2.52 -11.78 -12.03
CA VAL A 102 2.68 -12.65 -10.88
C VAL A 102 1.91 -12.06 -9.70
N SER A 103 1.25 -12.90 -8.91
CA SER A 103 0.60 -12.46 -7.66
C SER A 103 0.97 -13.39 -6.50
N THR A 104 0.69 -12.96 -5.28
CA THR A 104 0.91 -13.78 -4.08
C THR A 104 -0.32 -14.63 -3.77
N VAL A 105 -0.11 -15.92 -3.51
CA VAL A 105 -1.12 -16.81 -2.93
C VAL A 105 -1.14 -16.67 -1.41
N HIS A 106 0.03 -16.78 -0.79
CA HIS A 106 0.23 -16.63 0.65
C HIS A 106 1.45 -15.76 0.93
N CYS A 107 1.35 -14.88 1.93
CA CYS A 107 2.43 -13.97 2.30
C CYS A 107 2.32 -13.62 3.77
N PHE A 108 3.19 -14.16 4.62
CA PHE A 108 3.14 -13.94 6.07
C PHE A 108 4.51 -14.02 6.72
N VAL A 109 4.60 -13.47 7.94
CA VAL A 109 5.80 -13.50 8.77
C VAL A 109 5.55 -14.39 10.00
N ARG A 110 6.50 -15.27 10.31
CA ARG A 110 6.52 -16.07 11.55
C ARG A 110 7.88 -15.90 12.22
N GLY A 111 7.90 -15.29 13.40
CA GLY A 111 9.16 -14.93 14.06
C GLY A 111 9.92 -13.90 13.22
N LYS A 112 11.07 -14.31 12.68
CA LYS A 112 11.91 -13.50 11.78
C LYS A 112 11.94 -14.03 10.35
N ASP A 113 11.08 -15.00 10.03
CA ASP A 113 11.06 -15.64 8.74
C ASP A 113 9.83 -15.19 7.95
N ALA A 114 10.05 -14.84 6.68
CA ALA A 114 8.99 -14.51 5.74
C ALA A 114 8.69 -15.72 4.84
N TYR A 115 7.43 -16.07 4.72
CA TYR A 115 6.93 -17.12 3.83
C TYR A 115 6.12 -16.47 2.73
N ILE A 116 6.58 -16.62 1.48
CA ILE A 116 6.00 -15.98 0.30
C ILE A 116 5.76 -17.03 -0.77
N THR A 117 4.49 -17.25 -1.11
CA THR A 117 4.07 -18.15 -2.19
C THR A 117 3.54 -17.34 -3.36
N LEU A 118 4.10 -17.54 -4.54
CA LEU A 118 3.72 -16.86 -5.78
C LEU A 118 2.86 -17.77 -6.68
N THR A 119 2.06 -17.17 -7.56
CA THR A 119 1.23 -17.88 -8.54
C THR A 119 2.05 -18.66 -9.57
N SER A 120 1.47 -19.73 -10.12
CA SER A 120 2.18 -20.91 -10.63
C SER A 120 2.24 -21.08 -12.15
N ASP A 121 2.46 -20.04 -12.96
CA ASP A 121 2.92 -20.28 -14.34
C ASP A 121 4.45 -20.15 -14.40
N PRO A 122 5.22 -21.22 -14.67
CA PRO A 122 6.67 -21.13 -14.81
C PRO A 122 7.10 -20.10 -15.88
N ILE A 123 6.29 -19.92 -16.93
CA ILE A 123 6.57 -18.97 -18.01
C ILE A 123 6.61 -17.54 -17.47
N ALA A 124 5.81 -17.24 -16.45
CA ALA A 124 5.76 -15.93 -15.81
C ALA A 124 7.09 -15.49 -15.20
N PHE A 125 8.04 -16.41 -14.99
CA PHE A 125 9.35 -16.11 -14.41
C PHE A 125 10.49 -16.10 -15.44
N LEU A 126 10.27 -16.59 -16.66
CA LEU A 126 11.31 -16.79 -17.70
C LEU A 126 11.64 -15.51 -18.50
N GLY A 127 11.81 -14.39 -17.80
CA GLY A 127 12.19 -13.12 -18.38
C GLY A 127 13.66 -13.07 -18.83
N LYS A 128 13.96 -12.24 -19.84
CA LYS A 128 15.36 -11.95 -20.23
C LYS A 128 15.93 -10.71 -19.54
N ASN A 129 15.08 -9.76 -19.16
CA ASN A 129 15.47 -8.47 -18.60
C ASN A 129 14.52 -8.08 -17.45
N PRO A 130 14.83 -8.42 -16.19
CA PRO A 130 16.00 -9.18 -15.74
C PRO A 130 15.87 -10.70 -16.00
N PRO A 131 16.99 -11.45 -16.08
CA PRO A 131 16.93 -12.91 -16.03
C PRO A 131 16.37 -13.40 -14.69
N PRO A 132 15.82 -14.63 -14.60
CA PRO A 132 15.08 -15.09 -13.43
C PRO A 132 15.85 -14.95 -12.12
N ASP A 133 17.10 -15.42 -12.07
CA ASP A 133 17.94 -15.32 -10.86
C ASP A 133 18.10 -13.88 -10.38
N ARG A 134 18.31 -12.97 -11.33
CA ARG A 134 18.45 -11.54 -11.02
C ARG A 134 17.13 -10.93 -10.57
N ALA A 135 16.01 -11.34 -11.16
CA ALA A 135 14.67 -10.93 -10.73
C ALA A 135 14.46 -11.29 -9.25
N PHE A 136 14.75 -12.54 -8.88
CA PHE A 136 14.62 -13.03 -7.51
C PHE A 136 15.61 -12.40 -6.54
N GLU A 137 16.84 -12.09 -6.96
CA GLU A 137 17.78 -11.31 -6.14
C GLU A 137 17.24 -9.91 -5.85
N ILE A 138 16.71 -9.22 -6.86
CA ILE A 138 16.11 -7.89 -6.70
C ILE A 138 14.87 -7.99 -5.80
N PHE A 139 14.05 -9.03 -5.96
CA PHE A 139 12.91 -9.31 -5.09
C PHE A 139 13.35 -9.49 -3.63
N LYS A 140 14.33 -10.36 -3.35
CA LYS A 140 14.87 -10.56 -2.01
C LYS A 140 15.38 -9.26 -1.41
N LYS A 141 16.14 -8.48 -2.21
CA LYS A 141 16.66 -7.18 -1.79
C LYS A 141 15.55 -6.18 -1.47
N ASN A 142 14.47 -6.17 -2.24
CA ASN A 142 13.28 -5.34 -1.96
C ASN A 142 12.71 -5.65 -0.56
N VAL A 143 12.49 -6.93 -0.26
CA VAL A 143 11.94 -7.35 1.02
C VAL A 143 12.88 -6.97 2.16
N PHE A 144 14.16 -7.35 2.13
CA PHE A 144 15.10 -7.03 3.21
C PHE A 144 15.32 -5.52 3.41
N THR A 145 15.25 -4.72 2.33
CA THR A 145 15.38 -3.25 2.44
C THR A 145 14.25 -2.64 3.28
N ASN A 146 13.05 -3.20 3.20
CA ASN A 146 11.85 -2.67 3.87
C ASN A 146 11.52 -3.38 5.19
N PHE A 147 12.07 -4.57 5.42
CA PHE A 147 11.77 -5.43 6.56
C PHE A 147 13.07 -5.85 7.27
N ARG A 148 13.70 -4.90 7.98
CA ARG A 148 15.00 -5.06 8.64
C ARG A 148 15.07 -6.11 9.75
N ASN A 149 13.92 -6.60 10.23
CA ASN A 149 13.84 -7.59 11.30
C ASN A 149 13.68 -9.02 10.77
N LEU A 150 13.68 -9.20 9.44
CA LEU A 150 13.65 -10.52 8.82
C LEU A 150 15.07 -11.07 8.66
N ASP A 151 15.23 -12.35 8.96
CA ASP A 151 16.50 -13.07 8.80
C ASP A 151 16.45 -13.92 7.51
N THR A 152 15.32 -14.60 7.24
CA THR A 152 15.16 -15.53 6.12
C THR A 152 13.89 -15.28 5.30
N ILE A 153 13.95 -15.53 3.99
CA ILE A 153 12.78 -15.54 3.09
C ILE A 153 12.64 -16.94 2.48
N TYR A 154 11.60 -17.65 2.86
CA TYR A 154 11.15 -18.88 2.23
C TYR A 154 10.20 -18.55 1.08
N MET A 155 10.63 -18.83 -0.14
CA MET A 155 9.87 -18.52 -1.35
C MET A 155 9.42 -19.78 -2.07
N TYR A 156 8.14 -19.85 -2.37
CA TYR A 156 7.50 -20.98 -3.02
C TYR A 156 6.84 -20.58 -4.34
N ILE A 157 6.98 -21.41 -5.36
CA ILE A 157 6.22 -21.35 -6.61
C ILE A 157 5.58 -22.71 -6.78
N ASP A 158 4.25 -22.76 -6.89
CA ASP A 158 3.50 -24.02 -7.00
C ASP A 158 3.80 -25.02 -5.85
N GLY A 159 4.03 -24.50 -4.64
CA GLY A 159 4.39 -25.31 -3.47
C GLY A 159 5.85 -25.79 -3.44
N ILE A 160 6.65 -25.54 -4.49
CA ILE A 160 8.06 -25.89 -4.57
C ILE A 160 8.91 -24.71 -4.09
N GLU A 161 9.83 -24.97 -3.16
CA GLU A 161 10.76 -23.94 -2.68
C GLU A 161 11.82 -23.61 -3.74
N VAL A 162 11.93 -22.33 -4.10
CA VAL A 162 12.80 -21.86 -5.19
C VAL A 162 14.26 -21.73 -4.74
N TYR A 163 14.49 -21.48 -3.44
CA TYR A 163 15.82 -21.34 -2.85
C TYR A 163 15.90 -22.09 -1.53
N PRO A 164 16.07 -23.42 -1.54
CA PRO A 164 16.30 -24.17 -0.32
C PRO A 164 17.57 -23.64 0.36
N SER A 165 17.45 -23.29 1.64
CA SER A 165 18.56 -22.73 2.43
C SER A 165 19.70 -23.73 2.72
N ASN A 166 19.60 -24.96 2.21
CA ASN A 166 20.52 -26.07 2.48
C ASN A 166 21.24 -26.53 1.21
N LEU A 167 22.33 -25.84 0.86
CA LEU A 167 23.45 -26.48 0.17
C LEU A 167 24.50 -26.81 1.23
N ASP A 168 24.26 -27.89 1.97
CA ASP A 168 25.27 -28.71 2.66
C ASP A 168 24.56 -29.91 3.34
N VAL A 169 24.21 -30.94 2.54
CA VAL A 169 24.30 -32.34 2.96
C VAL A 169 24.76 -33.13 1.74
N GLY A 170 26.03 -33.53 1.73
CA GLY A 170 26.54 -34.50 0.78
C GLY A 170 25.98 -35.90 1.03
N ALA A 171 26.18 -36.76 0.03
CA ALA A 171 26.10 -38.22 0.05
C ALA A 171 24.69 -38.85 0.15
N GLY A 172 24.32 -39.54 -0.95
CA GLY A 172 23.24 -40.52 -0.96
C GLY A 172 22.62 -40.74 -2.34
N GLN A 173 23.36 -41.36 -3.28
CA GLN A 173 22.72 -42.09 -4.37
C GLN A 173 21.80 -43.16 -3.76
N PRO A 174 20.55 -43.34 -4.25
CA PRO A 174 19.85 -44.60 -4.04
C PRO A 174 20.38 -45.63 -5.05
N GLU A 175 20.60 -46.85 -4.54
CA GLU A 175 20.87 -48.08 -5.31
C GLU A 175 19.74 -48.42 -6.28
#